data_AF-A0A8T4HXR8-F1
#
_entry.id   AF-A0A8T4HXR8-F1
#
_cell.length_a   1.000
_cell.length_b   1.000
_cell.length_c   1.000
_cell.angle_alpha   90.00
_cell.angle_beta   90.00
_cell.angle_gamma   90.00
#
_symmetry.space_group_name_H-M   'P 1'
#
loop_
_entity.id
_entity.type
_entity.pdbx_description
1 polymer ?
#
loop_
_entity_poly.entity_id
_entity_poly.type
_entity_poly.pdbx_seq_one_letter_code
_entity_poly.pdbx_strand_id
1 'polypeptide(L)'
;MTAVDYGPRRPAVPVYPISRRQREALLWIARGLTDDEPEQDLDTAVRFHQQRTVDNLIELRTLAPDIPWMPVLQGWTLQHYLDCLALYTD
;
A
#
# COMPACT_ATOMS: atom_id res chain seq x y z
N MET A 1 -33.35 -44.29 -11.74
CA MET A 1 -32.03 -43.63 -11.77
C MET A 1 -32.19 -42.34 -12.56
N THR A 2 -32.43 -41.23 -11.86
CA THR A 2 -32.77 -39.93 -12.46
C THR A 2 -31.48 -39.16 -12.78
N ALA A 3 -31.35 -38.71 -14.03
CA ALA A 3 -30.25 -37.85 -14.45
C ALA A 3 -30.40 -36.47 -13.80
N VAL A 4 -29.33 -35.99 -13.15
CA VAL A 4 -29.27 -34.62 -12.63
C VAL A 4 -29.01 -33.69 -13.81
N ASP A 5 -29.98 -32.82 -14.11
CA ASP A 5 -29.86 -31.78 -15.12
C ASP A 5 -29.06 -30.60 -14.54
N TYR A 6 -27.76 -30.58 -14.83
CA TYR A 6 -26.94 -29.39 -14.64
C TYR A 6 -27.23 -28.48 -15.82
N GLY A 7 -27.95 -27.37 -15.57
CA GLY A 7 -28.45 -26.42 -16.58
C GLY A 7 -27.42 -25.86 -17.58
N PRO A 8 -27.77 -24.82 -18.36
CA PRO A 8 -27.05 -24.45 -19.58
C PRO A 8 -25.54 -24.31 -19.34
N ARG A 9 -24.74 -25.05 -20.12
CA ARG A 9 -23.27 -24.95 -20.10
C ARG A 9 -22.91 -23.48 -20.33
N ARG A 10 -22.15 -22.87 -19.39
CA ARG A 10 -21.66 -21.50 -19.56
C ARG A 10 -20.92 -21.42 -20.90
N PRO A 11 -21.12 -20.35 -21.69
CA PRO A 11 -20.41 -20.19 -22.94
C PRO A 11 -18.90 -20.20 -22.69
N ALA A 12 -18.14 -20.83 -23.58
CA ALA A 12 -16.70 -20.83 -23.51
C ALA A 12 -16.20 -19.37 -23.58
N VAL A 13 -15.51 -18.92 -22.54
CA VAL A 13 -14.86 -17.61 -22.54
C VAL A 13 -13.57 -17.74 -23.37
N PRO A 14 -13.41 -16.99 -24.47
CA PRO A 14 -12.18 -17.06 -25.25
C PRO A 14 -11.00 -16.58 -24.40
N VAL A 15 -9.98 -17.43 -24.29
CA VAL A 15 -8.73 -17.09 -23.61
C VAL A 15 -7.74 -16.57 -24.64
N TYR A 16 -7.46 -15.28 -24.58
CA TYR A 16 -6.43 -14.67 -25.41
C TYR A 16 -5.07 -14.74 -24.70
N PRO A 17 -4.02 -15.29 -25.34
CA PRO A 17 -2.70 -15.30 -24.74
C PRO A 17 -2.19 -13.86 -24.62
N ILE A 18 -1.93 -13.43 -23.40
CA ILE A 18 -1.29 -12.15 -23.10
C ILE A 18 0.18 -12.39 -22.76
N SER A 19 1.04 -11.49 -23.22
CA SER A 19 2.45 -11.48 -22.83
C SER A 19 2.60 -11.21 -21.34
N ARG A 20 3.77 -11.57 -20.78
CA ARG A 20 4.12 -11.27 -19.38
C ARG A 20 3.96 -9.78 -19.06
N ARG A 21 4.43 -8.90 -19.96
CA ARG A 21 4.33 -7.45 -19.83
C ARG A 21 2.87 -6.96 -19.81
N GLN A 22 2.01 -7.51 -20.68
CA GLN A 22 0.58 -7.17 -20.71
C GLN A 22 -0.13 -7.66 -19.44
N ARG A 23 0.25 -8.83 -18.91
CA ARG A 23 -0.29 -9.35 -17.66
C ARG A 23 0.10 -8.47 -16.47
N GLU A 24 1.36 -8.05 -16.39
CA GLU A 24 1.85 -7.13 -15.35
C GLU A 24 1.09 -5.80 -15.42
N ALA A 25 0.97 -5.18 -16.58
CA ALA A 25 0.21 -3.93 -16.75
C ALA A 25 -1.27 -4.05 -16.34
N LEU A 26 -1.95 -5.13 -16.72
CA LEU A 26 -3.35 -5.37 -16.31
C LEU A 26 -3.51 -5.53 -14.80
N LEU A 27 -2.53 -6.15 -14.12
CA LEU A 27 -2.55 -6.28 -12.66
C LEU A 27 -2.39 -4.92 -11.97
N TRP A 28 -1.60 -4.01 -12.52
CA TRP A 28 -1.42 -2.67 -11.99
C TRP A 28 -2.71 -1.85 -12.13
N ILE A 29 -3.31 -1.86 -13.32
CA ILE A 29 -4.61 -1.22 -13.59
C ILE A 29 -5.70 -1.77 -12.67
N ALA A 30 -5.78 -3.09 -12.52
CA ALA A 30 -6.77 -3.73 -11.66
C ALA A 30 -6.60 -3.37 -10.16
N ARG A 31 -5.38 -2.98 -9.75
CA ARG A 31 -5.07 -2.48 -8.41
C ARG A 31 -5.28 -0.98 -8.26
N GLY A 32 -5.67 -0.28 -9.32
CA GLY A 32 -5.82 1.17 -9.33
C GLY A 32 -4.47 1.91 -9.26
N LEU A 33 -3.37 1.25 -9.61
CA LEU A 33 -2.03 1.83 -9.59
C LEU A 33 -1.70 2.39 -10.98
N THR A 34 -1.36 3.68 -11.04
CA THR A 34 -0.79 4.32 -12.23
C THR A 34 0.73 4.45 -12.04
N ASP A 35 1.48 4.55 -13.15
CA ASP A 35 2.94 4.72 -13.12
C ASP A 35 3.38 6.04 -12.44
N ASP A 36 2.44 6.97 -12.21
CA ASP A 36 2.70 8.33 -11.72
C ASP A 36 2.46 8.52 -10.21
N GLU A 37 2.12 7.47 -9.45
CA GLU A 37 1.93 7.60 -8.00
C GLU A 37 3.29 7.60 -7.28
N PRO A 38 3.71 8.73 -6.64
CA PRO A 38 5.05 8.88 -6.07
C PRO A 38 5.37 7.86 -4.97
N GLU A 39 4.35 7.27 -4.34
CA GLU A 39 4.48 6.27 -3.28
C GLU A 39 4.86 4.85 -3.79
N GLN A 40 5.10 4.65 -5.09
CA GLN A 40 5.58 3.35 -5.60
C GLN A 40 7.10 3.14 -5.39
N ASP A 41 7.85 4.22 -5.19
CA ASP A 41 9.26 4.17 -4.78
C ASP A 41 9.35 3.94 -3.27
N LEU A 42 10.17 2.97 -2.83
CA LEU A 42 10.26 2.58 -1.41
C LEU A 42 10.67 3.76 -0.53
N ASP A 43 11.66 4.53 -0.97
CA ASP A 43 12.21 5.64 -0.18
C ASP A 43 11.14 6.74 -0.04
N THR A 44 10.41 7.02 -1.11
CA THR A 44 9.29 7.96 -1.10
C THR A 44 8.12 7.48 -0.24
N ALA A 45 7.74 6.20 -0.34
CA ALA A 45 6.70 5.61 0.48
C ALA A 45 7.06 5.66 1.98
N VAL A 46 8.31 5.34 2.32
CA VAL A 46 8.83 5.44 3.69
C VAL A 46 8.74 6.87 4.20
N ARG A 47 9.19 7.86 3.42
CA ARG A 47 9.12 9.29 3.82
C ARG A 47 7.69 9.74 4.10
N PHE A 48 6.74 9.42 3.22
CA PHE A 48 5.34 9.79 3.42
C PHE A 48 4.72 9.09 4.64
N HIS A 49 5.05 7.81 4.86
CA HIS A 49 4.58 7.08 6.03
C HIS A 49 5.14 7.65 7.35
N GLN A 50 6.43 8.02 7.36
CA GLN A 50 7.08 8.67 8.48
C GLN A 50 6.41 10.01 8.82
N GLN A 51 6.20 10.89 7.84
CA GLN A 51 5.54 12.18 8.05
C GLN A 51 4.15 12.00 8.67
N ARG A 52 3.31 11.13 8.10
CA ARG A 52 1.97 10.84 8.62
C ARG A 52 2.01 10.28 10.05
N THR A 53 3.03 9.49 10.39
CA THR A 53 3.20 8.95 11.74
C THR A 53 3.52 10.06 12.75
N VAL A 54 4.38 11.01 12.38
CA VAL A 54 4.70 12.17 13.22
C VAL A 54 3.48 13.07 13.40
N ASP A 55 2.77 13.39 12.31
CA ASP A 55 1.57 14.23 12.35
C ASP A 55 0.50 13.61 13.27
N ASN A 56 0.25 12.29 13.13
CA ASN A 56 -0.67 11.56 13.99
C ASN A 56 -0.25 11.58 15.47
N LEU A 57 1.05 11.47 15.76
CA LEU A 57 1.54 11.56 17.14
C LEU A 57 1.22 12.92 17.76
N ILE A 58 1.42 14.00 17.00
CA ILE A 58 1.14 15.37 17.45
C ILE A 58 -0.37 15.55 17.69
N GLU A 59 -1.21 15.05 16.78
CA GLU A 59 -2.65 15.08 16.92
C GLU A 59 -3.11 14.29 18.17
N LEU A 60 -2.60 13.08 18.37
CA LEU A 60 -2.94 12.24 19.52
C LEU A 60 -2.54 12.86 20.85
N ARG A 61 -1.35 13.47 20.93
CA ARG A 61 -0.90 14.23 22.12
C ARG A 61 -1.79 15.43 22.41
N THR A 62 -2.36 16.04 21.38
CA THR A 62 -3.31 17.15 21.51
C THR A 62 -4.67 16.67 22.00
N LEU A 63 -5.17 15.56 21.46
CA LEU A 63 -6.50 15.01 21.79
C LEU A 63 -6.55 14.34 23.16
N ALA A 64 -5.46 13.69 23.58
CA ALA A 64 -5.39 12.94 24.84
C ALA A 64 -4.02 13.14 25.52
N PRO A 65 -3.79 14.30 26.16
CA PRO A 65 -2.49 14.65 26.75
C PRO A 65 -2.11 13.78 27.96
N ASP A 66 -3.09 13.18 28.64
CA ASP A 66 -2.86 12.32 29.80
C ASP A 66 -2.37 10.91 29.41
N ILE A 67 -2.43 10.56 28.12
CA ILE A 67 -1.93 9.29 27.60
C ILE A 67 -0.46 9.46 27.20
N PRO A 68 0.46 8.59 27.67
CA PRO A 68 1.87 8.67 27.33
C PRO A 68 2.14 8.11 25.93
N TRP A 69 1.72 8.84 24.88
CA TRP A 69 1.96 8.45 23.49
C TRP A 69 3.45 8.36 23.19
N MET A 70 3.89 7.17 22.76
CA MET A 70 5.28 6.86 22.46
C MET A 70 5.61 7.21 20.99
N PRO A 71 6.62 8.07 20.72
CA PRO A 71 7.12 8.27 19.37
C PRO A 71 7.78 6.99 18.82
N VAL A 72 7.76 6.82 17.50
CA VAL A 72 8.32 5.65 16.82
C VAL A 72 9.35 6.10 15.80
N LEU A 73 10.54 5.51 15.88
CA LEU A 73 11.53 5.60 14.80
C LEU A 73 11.37 4.38 13.88
N GLN A 74 11.28 4.63 12.58
CA GLN A 74 10.97 3.60 11.60
C GLN A 74 11.74 3.83 10.30
N GLY A 75 12.05 2.75 9.60
CA GLY A 75 12.79 2.78 8.35
C GLY A 75 13.17 1.39 7.87
N TRP A 76 13.58 1.29 6.61
CA TRP A 76 14.10 0.06 6.02
C TRP A 76 15.63 0.03 6.01
N THR A 77 16.25 1.18 5.77
CA THR A 77 17.70 1.37 5.78
C THR A 77 18.09 2.22 6.99
N LEU A 78 19.39 2.23 7.34
CA LEU A 78 19.90 3.12 8.38
C LEU A 78 19.56 4.59 8.09
N GLN A 79 19.69 5.02 6.84
CA GLN A 79 19.39 6.40 6.45
C GLN A 79 17.92 6.74 6.74
N HIS A 80 16.97 5.83 6.46
CA HIS A 80 15.57 6.04 6.78
C HIS A 80 15.32 6.28 8.28
N TYR A 81 16.05 5.60 9.17
CA TYR A 81 15.94 5.85 10.61
C TYR A 81 16.49 7.22 11.01
N LEU A 82 17.60 7.64 10.39
CA LEU A 82 18.21 8.96 10.65
C LEU A 82 17.29 10.09 10.15
N ASP A 83 16.70 9.92 8.96
CA ASP A 83 15.75 10.87 8.39
C ASP A 83 14.47 10.95 9.25
N CYS A 84 13.96 9.81 9.73
CA CYS A 84 12.83 9.77 10.65
C CYS A 84 13.12 10.50 11.97
N LEU A 85 14.34 10.37 12.49
CA LEU A 85 14.77 11.06 13.70
C LEU A 85 14.78 12.58 13.48
N ALA A 86 15.20 13.03 12.31
CA ALA A 86 15.27 14.45 11.98
C ALA A 86 13.88 15.13 12.04
N LEU A 87 12.80 14.41 11.74
CA LEU A 87 11.41 14.91 11.84
C LEU A 87 10.98 15.27 13.28
N TYR A 88 11.73 14.83 14.30
CA TYR A 88 11.43 15.11 15.71
C TYR A 88 12.32 16.21 16.33
N THR A 89 13.24 16.79 15.55
CA THR A 89 14.25 17.75 16.05
C THR A 89 13.94 19.22 15.75
N ASP A 90 12.83 19.53 15.09
CA ASP A 90 12.27 20.89 14.97
C ASP A 90 11.43 21.27 16.21
#